data_AF-A0A6B3FXI3-F1
#
_entry.id   AF-A0A6B3FXI3-F1
#
_cell.length_a   1.000
_cell.length_b   1.000
_cell.length_c   1.000
_cell.angle_alpha   90.00
_cell.angle_beta   90.00
_cell.angle_gamma   90.00
#
_symmetry.space_group_name_H-M   'P 1'
#
loop_
_entity.id
_entity.type
_entity.pdbx_description
1 polymer ?
#
loop_
_entity_poly.entity_id
_entity_poly.type
_entity_poly.pdbx_seq_one_letter_code
_entity_poly.pdbx_strand_id
1 'polypeptide(L)'
;GDAVFTGHDGRVTEGVTWNVGFVDRDGAVLWPRTGALPGITMALLREYAGSIEHRDADISLERAAGMAAAFATNASIGVRPLAAIDGIAFAAGHPVLGRLRERYLAIPGEAL
;
A
#
# COMPACT_ATOMS: atom_id res chain seq x y z
N GLY A 1 -8.43 1.77 -16.89
CA GLY A 1 -7.22 1.28 -16.21
C GLY A 1 -6.71 2.37 -15.31
N ASP A 2 -6.08 2.01 -14.21
CA ASP A 2 -5.34 2.94 -13.33
C ASP A 2 -3.84 2.77 -13.62
N ALA A 3 -2.97 3.61 -13.07
CA ALA A 3 -1.52 3.54 -13.30
C ALA A 3 -0.74 3.63 -11.98
N VAL A 4 0.38 2.91 -11.92
CA VAL A 4 1.42 3.06 -10.90
C VAL A 4 2.62 3.74 -11.56
N PHE A 5 3.15 4.77 -10.94
CA PHE A 5 4.30 5.51 -11.43
C PHE A 5 5.61 4.90 -10.93
N THR A 6 6.64 5.09 -11.74
CA THR A 6 8.04 4.82 -11.38
C THR A 6 8.86 6.10 -11.46
N GLY A 7 9.75 6.30 -10.49
CA GLY A 7 10.74 7.37 -10.52
C GLY A 7 11.79 7.16 -11.61
N HIS A 8 12.66 8.16 -11.79
CA HIS A 8 13.76 8.11 -12.77
C HIS A 8 14.78 7.00 -12.47
N ASP A 9 14.77 6.47 -11.25
CA ASP A 9 15.59 5.38 -10.75
C ASP A 9 14.94 4.00 -10.92
N GLY A 10 13.77 3.94 -11.58
CA GLY A 10 13.02 2.71 -11.83
C GLY A 10 12.32 2.15 -10.58
N ARG A 11 12.17 2.95 -9.51
CA ARG A 11 11.43 2.54 -8.31
C ARG A 11 9.98 2.98 -8.38
N VAL A 12 9.08 2.12 -7.97
CA VAL A 12 7.66 2.41 -7.75
C VAL A 12 7.53 3.54 -6.75
N THR A 13 6.61 4.48 -7.01
CA THR A 13 6.34 5.61 -6.12
C THR A 13 4.90 5.59 -5.60
N GLU A 14 3.92 5.84 -6.46
CA GLU A 14 2.49 5.92 -6.13
C GLU A 14 1.63 5.75 -7.39
N GLY A 15 0.32 5.77 -7.25
CA GLY A 15 -0.59 5.86 -8.38
C GLY A 15 -1.09 7.29 -8.62
N VAL A 16 -2.02 7.44 -9.56
CA VAL A 16 -2.45 8.78 -10.05
C VAL A 16 -3.01 9.69 -8.95
N THR A 17 -3.76 9.12 -7.99
CA THR A 17 -4.40 9.87 -6.89
C THR A 17 -4.36 9.12 -5.55
N TRP A 18 -3.43 8.17 -5.43
CA TRP A 18 -3.41 7.21 -4.33
C TRP A 18 -2.00 6.69 -4.07
N ASN A 19 -1.67 6.39 -2.81
CA ASN A 19 -0.41 5.73 -2.48
C ASN A 19 -0.54 4.22 -2.69
N VAL A 20 0.58 3.57 -3.05
CA VAL A 20 0.66 2.12 -3.18
C VAL A 20 1.40 1.53 -1.97
N GLY A 21 0.87 0.42 -1.44
CA GLY A 21 1.55 -0.40 -0.43
C GLY A 21 1.65 -1.85 -0.90
N PHE A 22 2.72 -2.52 -0.48
CA PHE A 22 2.96 -3.93 -0.76
C PHE A 22 3.02 -4.71 0.54
N VAL A 23 2.62 -5.97 0.50
CA VAL A 23 2.74 -6.90 1.62
C VAL A 23 3.76 -7.95 1.23
N ASP A 24 4.84 -8.07 2.00
CA ASP A 24 5.80 -9.14 1.77
C ASP A 24 5.25 -10.50 2.21
N ARG A 25 6.05 -11.56 2.05
CA ARG A 25 5.63 -12.93 2.39
C ARG A 25 5.51 -13.18 3.90
N ASP A 26 6.16 -12.35 4.71
CA ASP A 26 6.11 -12.43 6.17
C ASP A 26 4.92 -11.62 6.74
N GLY A 27 4.27 -10.83 5.88
CA GLY A 27 3.07 -10.07 6.21
C GLY A 27 3.33 -8.62 6.63
N ALA A 28 4.57 -8.12 6.49
CA ALA A 28 4.88 -6.72 6.73
C ALA A 28 4.49 -5.85 5.52
N VAL A 29 4.09 -4.61 5.81
CA VAL A 29 3.72 -3.62 4.80
C VAL A 29 4.96 -2.82 4.40
N LEU A 30 5.30 -2.88 3.12
CA LEU A 30 6.34 -2.10 2.47
C LEU A 30 5.72 -0.90 1.75
N TRP A 31 6.27 0.26 2.02
CA TRP A 31 5.92 1.50 1.33
C TRP A 31 7.09 1.96 0.46
N PRO A 32 6.83 2.49 -0.74
CA PRO A 32 7.83 3.21 -1.52
C PRO A 32 8.54 4.28 -0.68
N ARG A 33 9.87 4.21 -0.60
CA ARG A 33 10.68 5.11 0.24
C ARG A 33 10.66 6.55 -0.25
N THR A 34 10.69 6.75 -1.55
CA THR A 34 10.87 8.06 -2.19
C THR A 34 9.81 8.28 -3.26
N GLY A 35 9.56 9.55 -3.58
CA GLY A 35 8.68 9.95 -4.69
C GLY A 35 7.18 9.80 -4.45
N ALA A 36 6.74 9.12 -3.39
CA ALA A 36 5.34 9.08 -2.98
C ALA A 36 4.96 10.33 -2.18
N LEU A 37 3.76 10.85 -2.41
CA LEU A 37 3.19 11.91 -1.58
C LEU A 37 2.94 11.40 -0.16
N PRO A 38 3.15 12.24 0.89
CA PRO A 38 2.85 11.86 2.27
C PRO A 38 1.33 11.85 2.52
N GLY A 39 0.64 10.82 2.03
CA GLY A 39 -0.81 10.73 2.10
C GLY A 39 -1.33 10.48 3.52
N ILE A 40 -2.42 11.17 3.89
CA ILE A 40 -3.03 11.07 5.21
C ILE A 40 -3.46 9.63 5.53
N THR A 41 -4.08 8.91 4.58
CA THR A 41 -4.47 7.52 4.80
C THR A 41 -3.27 6.59 5.01
N MET A 42 -2.15 6.83 4.32
CA MET A 42 -0.90 6.09 4.59
C MET A 42 -0.42 6.34 6.02
N ALA A 43 -0.42 7.59 6.47
CA ALA A 43 -0.01 7.95 7.83
C ALA A 43 -0.91 7.28 8.88
N LEU A 44 -2.24 7.36 8.70
CA LEU A 44 -3.22 6.70 9.57
C LEU A 44 -3.04 5.17 9.60
N LEU A 45 -2.80 4.52 8.46
CA LEU A 45 -2.54 3.09 8.42
C LEU A 45 -1.27 2.70 9.19
N ARG A 46 -0.25 3.56 9.23
CA ARG A 46 0.96 3.35 10.03
C ARG A 46 0.70 3.56 11.51
N GLU A 47 0.00 4.64 11.86
CA GLU A 47 -0.31 4.99 13.24
C GLU A 47 -1.18 3.92 13.91
N TYR A 48 -2.19 3.41 13.19
CA TYR A 48 -3.13 2.40 13.70
C TYR A 48 -2.81 0.98 13.22
N ALA A 49 -1.54 0.70 12.87
CA ALA A 49 -1.08 -0.58 12.30
C ALA A 49 -1.28 -1.79 13.23
N GLY A 50 -1.36 -1.54 14.55
CA GLY A 50 -1.40 -2.57 15.58
C GLY A 50 -0.14 -3.44 15.52
N SER A 51 -0.29 -4.74 15.24
CA SER A 51 0.83 -5.69 15.15
C SER A 51 1.40 -5.86 13.73
N ILE A 52 0.87 -5.15 12.74
CA ILE A 52 1.41 -5.20 11.38
C ILE A 52 2.65 -4.32 11.34
N GLU A 53 3.79 -4.86 10.92
CA GLU A 53 5.00 -4.08 10.72
C GLU A 53 4.88 -3.22 9.46
N HIS A 54 5.31 -1.96 9.53
CA HIS A 54 5.34 -1.03 8.40
C HIS A 54 6.77 -0.54 8.23
N ARG A 55 7.30 -0.58 6.99
CA ARG A 55 8.65 -0.11 6.68
C ARG A 55 8.75 0.52 5.30
N ASP A 56 9.67 1.45 5.16
CA ASP A 56 9.99 2.08 3.88
C ASP A 56 11.02 1.22 3.13
N ALA A 57 10.82 1.06 1.83
CA ALA A 57 11.65 0.22 0.99
C ALA A 57 11.79 0.79 -0.42
N ASP A 58 12.93 0.51 -1.06
CA ASP A 58 13.10 0.75 -2.48
C ASP A 58 12.47 -0.43 -3.22
N ILE A 59 11.41 -0.17 -3.97
CA ILE A 59 10.59 -1.20 -4.61
C ILE A 59 10.68 -0.99 -6.11
N SER A 60 11.35 -1.88 -6.84
CA SER A 60 11.14 -1.97 -8.30
C SER A 60 10.02 -2.96 -8.63
N LEU A 61 9.61 -3.00 -9.89
CA LEU A 61 8.66 -4.01 -10.39
C LEU A 61 9.16 -5.44 -10.17
N GLU A 62 10.47 -5.70 -10.34
CA GLU A 62 11.04 -7.04 -10.09
C GLU A 62 10.92 -7.43 -8.61
N ARG A 63 11.16 -6.47 -7.70
CA ARG A 63 10.99 -6.72 -6.27
C ARG A 63 9.51 -6.90 -5.93
N ALA A 64 8.62 -6.11 -6.53
CA ALA A 64 7.18 -6.22 -6.36
C ALA A 64 6.67 -7.62 -6.74
N ALA A 65 7.24 -8.25 -7.77
CA ALA A 65 6.91 -9.63 -8.15
C ALA A 65 7.16 -10.68 -7.06
N GLY A 66 8.00 -10.37 -6.06
CA GLY A 66 8.23 -11.24 -4.91
C GLY A 66 7.26 -11.06 -3.75
N MET A 67 6.35 -10.07 -3.82
CA MET A 67 5.43 -9.67 -2.75
C MET A 67 4.17 -10.54 -2.75
N ALA A 68 3.62 -10.76 -1.55
CA ALA A 68 2.40 -11.56 -1.41
C ALA A 68 1.16 -10.79 -1.86
N ALA A 69 1.08 -9.49 -1.58
CA ALA A 69 -0.06 -8.66 -1.96
C ALA A 69 0.34 -7.22 -2.28
N ALA A 70 -0.57 -6.49 -2.92
CA ALA A 70 -0.45 -5.04 -3.14
C ALA A 70 -1.81 -4.37 -2.94
N PHE A 71 -1.80 -3.09 -2.60
CA PHE A 71 -3.02 -2.30 -2.41
C PHE A 71 -2.82 -0.82 -2.75
N ALA A 72 -3.90 -0.19 -3.17
CA ALA A 72 -4.02 1.26 -3.30
C ALA A 72 -4.70 1.83 -2.05
N THR A 73 -4.28 3.02 -1.64
CA THR A 73 -4.87 3.73 -0.49
C THR A 73 -4.96 5.24 -0.71
N ASN A 74 -6.08 5.82 -0.32
CA ASN A 74 -6.32 7.25 -0.16
C ASN A 74 -7.56 7.47 0.71
N ALA A 75 -7.92 8.73 0.99
CA ALA A 75 -9.00 9.06 1.91
C ALA A 75 -10.39 8.58 1.43
N SER A 76 -10.62 8.55 0.12
CA SER A 76 -11.90 8.13 -0.46
C SER A 76 -12.06 6.61 -0.53
N ILE A 77 -10.96 5.88 -0.71
CA ILE A 77 -10.95 4.44 -0.96
C ILE A 77 -10.65 3.64 0.31
N GLY A 78 -9.92 4.23 1.26
CA GLY A 78 -9.35 3.50 2.40
C GLY A 78 -8.28 2.52 1.93
N VAL A 79 -8.59 1.23 1.85
CA VAL A 79 -7.67 0.18 1.38
C VAL A 79 -8.35 -0.65 0.29
N ARG A 80 -7.79 -0.61 -0.93
CA ARG A 80 -8.28 -1.39 -2.08
C ARG A 80 -7.19 -2.35 -2.57
N PRO A 81 -7.42 -3.68 -2.55
CA PRO A 81 -6.50 -4.65 -3.11
C PRO A 81 -6.22 -4.38 -4.59
N LEU A 82 -4.97 -4.54 -4.99
CA LEU A 82 -4.57 -4.59 -6.39
C LEU A 82 -4.41 -6.05 -6.79
N ALA A 83 -5.08 -6.48 -7.85
CA ALA A 83 -4.96 -7.85 -8.35
C ALA A 83 -3.70 -8.06 -9.19
N ALA A 84 -3.27 -7.03 -9.92
CA ALA A 84 -2.04 -7.04 -10.69
C ALA A 84 -1.47 -5.64 -10.96
N ILE A 85 -0.17 -5.56 -11.23
CA ILE A 85 0.54 -4.40 -11.80
C ILE A 85 1.42 -4.95 -12.93
N ASP A 86 1.26 -4.45 -14.16
CA ASP A 86 2.04 -4.90 -15.34
C ASP A 86 2.12 -6.44 -15.51
N GLY A 87 1.01 -7.13 -15.24
CA GLY A 87 0.93 -8.60 -15.34
C GLY A 87 1.49 -9.36 -14.12
N ILE A 88 2.13 -8.68 -13.17
CA ILE A 88 2.53 -9.25 -11.88
C ILE A 88 1.27 -9.43 -11.03
N ALA A 89 0.92 -10.67 -10.72
CA ALA A 89 -0.26 -11.00 -9.93
C ALA A 89 0.00 -10.90 -8.42
N PHE A 90 -1.01 -10.45 -7.68
CA PHE A 90 -0.99 -10.31 -6.22
C PHE A 90 -2.19 -11.02 -5.59
N ALA A 91 -2.03 -11.54 -4.37
CA ALA A 91 -3.13 -12.16 -3.64
C ALA A 91 -4.10 -11.08 -3.11
N ALA A 92 -5.11 -10.72 -3.91
CA ALA A 92 -6.12 -9.73 -3.53
C ALA A 92 -6.95 -10.11 -2.28
N GLY A 93 -6.97 -11.40 -1.93
CA GLY A 93 -7.59 -11.93 -0.70
C GLY A 93 -6.63 -12.09 0.49
N HIS A 94 -5.42 -11.55 0.43
CA HIS A 94 -4.44 -11.74 1.51
C HIS A 94 -4.95 -11.18 2.85
N PRO A 95 -4.87 -11.93 3.97
CA PRO A 95 -5.49 -11.53 5.24
C PRO A 95 -5.02 -10.18 5.80
N VAL A 96 -3.77 -9.76 5.51
CA VAL A 96 -3.26 -8.43 5.90
C VAL A 96 -4.15 -7.31 5.34
N LEU A 97 -4.66 -7.45 4.12
CA LEU A 97 -5.49 -6.41 3.48
C LEU A 97 -6.82 -6.24 4.21
N GLY A 98 -7.41 -7.34 4.69
CA GLY A 98 -8.62 -7.31 5.53
C GLY A 98 -8.36 -6.58 6.84
N ARG A 99 -7.27 -6.94 7.54
CA ARG A 99 -6.87 -6.29 8.79
C ARG A 99 -6.57 -4.80 8.64
N LEU A 100 -5.93 -4.39 7.54
CA LEU A 100 -5.67 -2.97 7.25
C LEU A 100 -6.97 -2.20 7.04
N ARG A 101 -7.93 -2.79 6.32
CA ARG A 101 -9.26 -2.19 6.12
C ARG A 101 -10.03 -2.06 7.44
N GLU A 102 -10.08 -3.13 8.23
CA GLU A 102 -10.73 -3.12 9.55
C GLU A 102 -10.15 -2.04 10.45
N ARG A 103 -8.82 -1.94 10.51
CA ARG A 103 -8.13 -0.89 11.28
C ARG A 103 -8.47 0.51 10.81
N TYR A 104 -8.40 0.76 9.50
CA TYR A 104 -8.72 2.08 8.96
C TYR A 104 -10.16 2.50 9.27
N LEU A 105 -11.12 1.59 9.15
CA LEU A 105 -12.53 1.87 9.45
C LEU A 105 -12.82 2.05 10.95
N ALA A 106 -11.96 1.51 11.82
CA ALA A 106 -12.08 1.66 13.27
C ALA A 106 -11.45 2.96 13.80
N ILE A 107 -10.77 3.74 12.95
CA ILE A 107 -10.22 5.04 13.34
C ILE A 107 -11.40 5.96 13.66
N PRO A 108 -11.46 6.53 14.89
CA PRO A 108 -12.48 7.51 15.22
C PRO A 108 -12.44 8.65 14.21
N GLY A 109 -13.59 8.99 13.62
CA GLY A 109 -13.70 10.22 12.84
C GLY A 109 -13.33 11.40 13.71
N GLU A 110 -12.64 12.39 13.14
CA GLU A 110 -12.43 13.68 13.81
C GLU A 110 -13.80 14.19 14.28
N ALA A 111 -13.94 14.44 15.58
CA ALA A 111 -15.07 15.20 16.09
C ALA A 111 -14.88 16.63 15.56
N LEU A 112 -15.50 16.92 14.42
CA LEU A 112 -15.63 18.28 13.88
C LEU A 112 -16.34 19.20 14.87
#